data_AF-A0A9R1F7U3-F1
#
_entry.id   AF-A0A9R1F7U3-F1
#
_cell.length_a   1.000
_cell.length_b   1.000
_cell.length_c   1.000
_cell.angle_alpha   90.00
_cell.angle_beta   90.00
_cell.angle_gamma   90.00
#
_symmetry.space_group_name_H-M   'P 1'
#
loop_
_entity.id
_entity.type
_entity.pdbx_description
1 polymer ?
#
loop_
_entity_poly.entity_id
_entity_poly.type
_entity_poly.pdbx_seq_one_letter_code
_entity_poly.pdbx_strand_id
1 'polypeptide(L)'
;MRPAPVFASGGRTLGNILSATEWMLPSPATQVHTISVLPSHSPSHAPHFTFSNLTTALKTAGAKGDEQGTPRFDVVRDDLLHPLANGNKARKLDALLPLIRRRGATDVITCGGCQSAHAAAVAVHCAEWGIRPHLLLRGEQLDVPTGYNLISLMFGNVTYASRSVYAHRDEMLYEHAKKVAGTSGLVLWADDIIRDDLSVDEETVLENDSRRVVIIKEGAGTVQALLGVMRLVEHLSSLSSFHNDEEVHVVVDAGTGTTAVGLALGAVCLGLNWRVTAVMLADTFERYKEQEKSLISDFKGLCHEDCHELVGTDGLVHWVDRFSPRRFGKVLGGEIASCRQVAQQTGILLDPVYTLAAWEQAVDLCRGDGRGAKVAMIHTGGTLGLFGLAQRYPQHFAATANGQA
;
A
#
# COMPACT_ATOMS: atom_id res chain seq x y z
N MET A 1 -34.04 -2.99 -26.71
CA MET A 1 -32.62 -3.37 -26.66
C MET A 1 -31.88 -2.28 -25.90
N ARG A 2 -31.37 -2.56 -24.69
CA ARG A 2 -30.41 -1.67 -24.02
C ARG A 2 -29.08 -1.75 -24.81
N PRO A 3 -28.32 -0.66 -24.98
CA PRO A 3 -27.02 -0.73 -25.64
C PRO A 3 -26.11 -1.67 -24.84
N ALA A 4 -25.32 -2.48 -25.54
CA ALA A 4 -24.26 -3.23 -24.91
C ALA A 4 -23.29 -2.25 -24.22
N PRO A 5 -22.76 -2.57 -23.03
CA PRO A 5 -21.95 -1.61 -22.28
C PRO A 5 -20.61 -1.37 -23.00
N VAL A 6 -20.14 -0.12 -23.04
CA VAL A 6 -18.82 0.34 -23.58
C VAL A 6 -17.61 -0.31 -22.84
N PHE A 7 -17.86 -1.15 -21.84
CA PHE A 7 -16.90 -1.72 -20.91
C PHE A 7 -15.92 -2.74 -21.54
N ALA A 8 -16.23 -3.29 -22.72
CA ALA A 8 -15.40 -4.33 -23.33
C ALA A 8 -14.09 -3.82 -23.95
N SER A 9 -13.93 -2.51 -24.21
CA SER A 9 -12.69 -1.92 -24.74
C SER A 9 -11.69 -1.60 -23.63
N GLY A 10 -12.13 -0.96 -22.54
CA GLY A 10 -11.27 -0.59 -21.40
C GLY A 10 -10.58 -1.78 -20.73
N GLY A 11 -11.31 -2.88 -20.53
CA GLY A 11 -10.75 -4.11 -19.95
C GLY A 11 -9.68 -4.76 -20.85
N ARG A 12 -9.85 -4.67 -22.18
CA ARG A 12 -8.83 -5.13 -23.15
C ARG A 12 -7.58 -4.26 -23.13
N THR A 13 -7.72 -2.94 -23.00
CA THR A 13 -6.59 -2.01 -22.91
C THR A 13 -5.78 -2.24 -21.63
N LEU A 14 -6.43 -2.37 -20.47
CA LEU A 14 -5.73 -2.68 -19.23
C LEU A 14 -5.05 -4.05 -19.28
N GLY A 15 -5.75 -5.10 -19.71
CA GLY A 15 -5.17 -6.44 -19.83
C GLY A 15 -3.93 -6.47 -20.73
N ASN A 16 -3.93 -5.70 -21.83
CA ASN A 16 -2.77 -5.54 -22.70
C ASN A 16 -1.60 -4.83 -22.00
N ILE A 17 -1.88 -3.75 -21.24
CA ILE A 17 -0.86 -3.04 -20.46
C ILE A 17 -0.24 -3.96 -19.42
N LEU A 18 -1.07 -4.69 -18.65
CA LEU A 18 -0.60 -5.59 -17.60
C LEU A 18 0.19 -6.76 -18.20
N SER A 19 -0.25 -7.32 -19.32
CA SER A 19 0.44 -8.43 -19.99
C SER A 19 1.79 -8.03 -20.60
N ALA A 20 1.92 -6.78 -21.06
CA ALA A 20 3.17 -6.25 -21.60
C ALA A 20 4.13 -5.70 -20.52
N THR A 21 3.68 -5.62 -19.27
CA THR A 21 4.49 -5.11 -18.15
C THR A 21 5.37 -6.23 -17.60
N GLU A 22 6.66 -5.95 -17.45
CA GLU A 22 7.56 -6.82 -16.68
C GLU A 22 7.32 -6.59 -15.18
N TRP A 23 7.35 -7.66 -14.41
CA TRP A 23 6.98 -7.65 -12.99
C TRP A 23 8.14 -8.06 -12.08
N MET A 24 8.26 -7.39 -10.93
CA MET A 24 9.21 -7.75 -9.88
C MET A 24 8.74 -8.98 -9.10
N LEU A 25 7.44 -9.02 -8.76
CA LEU A 25 6.83 -10.13 -8.04
C LEU A 25 6.55 -11.27 -9.02
N PRO A 26 6.97 -12.51 -8.70
CA PRO A 26 6.82 -13.66 -9.58
C PRO A 26 5.34 -14.02 -9.84
N SER A 27 4.44 -13.60 -8.95
CA SER A 27 3.00 -13.84 -9.06
C SER A 27 2.22 -12.69 -8.42
N PRO A 28 1.03 -12.33 -8.94
CA PRO A 28 0.15 -11.40 -8.26
C PRO A 28 -0.55 -12.04 -7.05
N ALA A 29 -0.43 -13.37 -6.88
CA ALA A 29 -1.13 -14.13 -5.87
C ALA A 29 -0.93 -13.58 -4.45
N THR A 30 -2.00 -13.66 -3.65
CA THR A 30 -2.01 -13.27 -2.25
C THR A 30 -3.02 -14.11 -1.48
N GLN A 31 -2.78 -14.29 -0.18
CA GLN A 31 -3.73 -15.04 0.64
C GLN A 31 -4.91 -14.15 0.97
N VAL A 32 -6.11 -14.74 1.01
CA VAL A 32 -7.32 -14.06 1.46
C VAL A 32 -7.85 -14.78 2.70
N HIS A 33 -7.98 -14.05 3.80
CA HIS A 33 -8.52 -14.57 5.06
C HIS A 33 -9.91 -14.00 5.30
N THR A 34 -10.91 -14.84 5.53
CA THR A 34 -12.26 -14.43 5.91
C THR A 34 -12.36 -14.34 7.42
N ILE A 35 -12.76 -13.16 7.92
CA ILE A 35 -12.90 -12.86 9.33
C ILE A 35 -14.38 -12.68 9.65
N SER A 36 -14.90 -13.41 10.64
CA SER A 36 -16.22 -13.13 11.21
C SER A 36 -16.13 -12.12 12.33
N VAL A 37 -17.18 -11.32 12.47
CA VAL A 37 -17.34 -10.29 13.50
C VAL A 37 -18.56 -10.62 14.34
N LEU A 38 -18.34 -10.89 15.62
CA LEU A 38 -19.39 -11.21 16.58
C LEU A 38 -19.50 -10.11 17.64
N PRO A 39 -20.71 -9.75 18.09
CA PRO A 39 -20.87 -8.90 19.27
C PRO A 39 -20.24 -9.55 20.50
N SER A 40 -19.48 -8.79 21.29
CA SER A 40 -19.01 -9.26 22.60
C SER A 40 -20.14 -9.14 23.62
N HIS A 41 -20.38 -10.20 24.39
CA HIS A 41 -21.34 -10.20 25.50
C HIS A 41 -20.78 -9.59 26.80
N SER A 42 -19.69 -8.82 26.73
CA SER A 42 -19.08 -8.18 27.90
C SER A 42 -19.87 -6.92 28.32
N PRO A 43 -20.19 -6.73 29.62
CA PRO A 43 -20.97 -5.61 30.12
C PRO A 43 -20.12 -4.33 30.28
N SER A 44 -19.60 -3.76 29.19
CA SER A 44 -18.92 -2.46 29.17
C SER A 44 -19.58 -1.47 28.21
N HIS A 45 -19.37 -0.17 28.46
CA HIS A 45 -20.06 0.95 27.79
C HIS A 45 -19.68 1.22 26.32
N ALA A 46 -18.81 0.40 25.71
CA ALA A 46 -18.42 0.51 24.31
C ALA A 46 -18.70 -0.82 23.58
N PRO A 47 -19.12 -0.83 22.31
CA PRO A 47 -19.33 -2.06 21.57
C PRO A 47 -17.97 -2.75 21.38
N HIS A 48 -17.73 -3.81 22.15
CA HIS A 48 -16.60 -4.70 21.92
C HIS A 48 -17.02 -5.77 20.90
N PHE A 49 -16.16 -6.05 19.92
CA PHE A 49 -16.34 -7.17 19.00
C PHE A 49 -15.38 -8.29 19.35
N THR A 50 -15.77 -9.52 19.04
CA THR A 50 -14.85 -10.66 18.96
C THR A 50 -14.70 -11.07 17.51
N PHE A 51 -13.50 -11.52 17.16
CA PHE A 51 -13.14 -11.90 15.80
C PHE A 51 -12.80 -13.38 15.73
N SER A 52 -13.12 -14.03 14.61
CA SER A 52 -12.65 -15.39 14.32
C SER A 52 -12.14 -15.48 12.89
N ASN A 53 -10.99 -16.13 12.70
CA ASN A 53 -10.43 -16.38 11.39
C ASN A 53 -10.99 -17.69 10.82
N LEU A 54 -12.03 -17.57 10.00
CA LEU A 54 -12.73 -18.71 9.42
C LEU A 54 -11.84 -19.49 8.44
N THR A 55 -10.92 -18.82 7.74
CA THR A 55 -9.99 -19.46 6.81
C THR A 55 -9.05 -20.44 7.52
N THR A 56 -8.60 -20.12 8.73
CA THR A 56 -7.77 -21.03 9.53
C THR A 56 -8.61 -22.13 10.17
N ALA A 57 -9.81 -21.80 10.68
CA ALA A 57 -10.70 -22.77 11.32
C ALA A 57 -11.17 -23.88 10.36
N LEU A 58 -11.46 -23.54 9.10
CA LEU A 58 -11.83 -24.49 8.05
C LEU A 58 -10.70 -25.49 7.70
N LYS A 59 -9.44 -25.13 7.95
CA LYS A 59 -8.29 -26.04 7.73
C LYS A 59 -8.12 -27.06 8.86
N THR A 60 -8.57 -26.75 10.08
CA THR A 60 -8.38 -27.59 11.28
C THR A 60 -9.60 -28.41 11.69
N ALA A 61 -10.81 -27.94 11.40
CA ALA A 61 -12.05 -28.64 11.70
C ALA A 61 -12.82 -28.87 10.40
N GLY A 62 -12.91 -30.13 9.94
CA GLY A 62 -13.77 -30.50 8.82
C GLY A 62 -15.15 -29.84 8.96
N ALA A 63 -15.51 -29.04 7.96
CA ALA A 63 -16.49 -27.97 8.02
C ALA A 63 -17.77 -28.33 8.80
N LYS A 64 -18.05 -27.59 9.88
CA LYS A 64 -19.41 -27.43 10.38
C LYS A 64 -19.93 -26.06 9.94
N GLY A 65 -20.99 -26.15 9.14
CA GLY A 65 -21.92 -25.12 8.65
C GLY A 65 -21.62 -23.66 8.95
N ASP A 66 -21.54 -22.89 7.87
CA ASP A 66 -21.70 -21.43 7.80
C ASP A 66 -22.93 -21.03 8.64
N GLU A 67 -22.73 -20.30 9.75
CA GLU A 67 -23.84 -19.63 10.43
C GLU A 67 -24.32 -18.50 9.52
N GLN A 68 -25.31 -18.81 8.67
CA GLN A 68 -25.93 -17.83 7.78
C GLN A 68 -26.38 -16.61 8.59
N GLY A 69 -25.81 -15.44 8.27
CA GLY A 69 -26.18 -14.15 8.84
C GLY A 69 -25.11 -13.46 9.70
N THR A 70 -23.99 -14.11 10.02
CA THR A 70 -22.92 -13.47 10.80
C THR A 70 -22.12 -12.49 9.93
N PRO A 71 -21.96 -11.21 10.34
CA PRO A 71 -21.14 -10.23 9.63
C PRO A 71 -19.71 -10.74 9.43
N ARG A 72 -19.21 -10.63 8.20
CA ARG A 72 -17.86 -11.06 7.84
C ARG A 72 -17.24 -10.16 6.78
N PHE A 73 -15.93 -10.11 6.74
CA PHE A 73 -15.16 -9.44 5.71
C PHE A 73 -13.91 -10.24 5.36
N ASP A 74 -13.42 -10.06 4.15
CA ASP A 74 -12.17 -10.67 3.70
C ASP A 74 -10.98 -9.73 3.97
N VAL A 75 -9.82 -10.32 4.25
CA VAL A 75 -8.55 -9.62 4.46
C VAL A 75 -7.56 -10.14 3.43
N VAL A 76 -7.20 -9.28 2.49
CA VAL A 76 -6.18 -9.54 1.47
C VAL A 76 -4.80 -9.36 2.10
N ARG A 77 -4.06 -10.47 2.27
CA ARG A 77 -2.84 -10.58 3.08
C ARG A 77 -1.58 -10.19 2.33
N ASP A 78 -1.57 -8.98 1.77
CA ASP A 78 -0.39 -8.45 1.10
C ASP A 78 0.79 -8.23 2.07
N ASP A 79 0.56 -8.20 3.38
CA ASP A 79 1.60 -8.26 4.40
C ASP A 79 2.46 -9.53 4.36
N LEU A 80 2.01 -10.58 3.67
CA LEU A 80 2.73 -11.84 3.53
C LEU A 80 3.55 -11.95 2.25
N LEU A 81 3.57 -10.91 1.39
CA LEU A 81 4.28 -10.96 0.11
C LEU A 81 5.79 -11.10 0.23
N HIS A 82 6.38 -10.57 1.30
CA HIS A 82 7.81 -10.58 1.53
C HIS A 82 8.12 -10.52 3.04
N PRO A 83 9.15 -11.21 3.56
CA PRO A 83 9.48 -11.14 4.99
C PRO A 83 9.83 -9.73 5.49
N LEU A 84 10.41 -8.88 4.64
CA LEU A 84 10.94 -7.56 5.05
C LEU A 84 10.34 -6.36 4.29
N ALA A 85 9.84 -6.59 3.08
CA ALA A 85 9.43 -5.56 2.13
C ALA A 85 8.04 -5.87 1.58
N ASN A 86 7.10 -6.13 2.49
CA ASN A 86 5.75 -6.59 2.15
C ASN A 86 4.75 -5.45 1.91
N GLY A 87 3.51 -5.87 1.72
CA GLY A 87 2.35 -5.01 1.77
C GLY A 87 2.17 -4.23 0.48
N ASN A 88 1.52 -3.08 0.61
CA ASN A 88 1.21 -2.26 -0.55
C ASN A 88 2.47 -1.65 -1.20
N LYS A 89 3.61 -1.59 -0.49
CA LYS A 89 4.86 -1.06 -1.06
C LYS A 89 5.46 -2.02 -2.09
N ALA A 90 5.41 -3.33 -1.80
CA ALA A 90 5.78 -4.37 -2.77
C ALA A 90 4.96 -4.25 -4.06
N ARG A 91 3.64 -4.08 -3.93
CA ARG A 91 2.74 -3.90 -5.09
C ARG A 91 3.08 -2.69 -5.94
N LYS A 92 3.39 -1.55 -5.32
CA LYS A 92 3.78 -0.35 -6.07
C LYS A 92 5.12 -0.52 -6.78
N LEU A 93 6.07 -1.20 -6.14
CA LEU A 93 7.38 -1.48 -6.73
C LEU A 93 7.32 -2.56 -7.82
N ASP A 94 6.24 -3.34 -7.85
CA ASP A 94 6.05 -4.48 -8.76
C ASP A 94 6.26 -4.12 -10.24
N ALA A 95 5.68 -3.01 -10.71
CA ALA A 95 5.89 -2.49 -12.06
C ALA A 95 7.01 -1.43 -12.14
N LEU A 96 7.25 -0.69 -11.06
CA LEU A 96 8.19 0.44 -11.07
C LEU A 96 9.65 -0.04 -11.10
N LEU A 97 10.03 -1.01 -10.28
CA LEU A 97 11.41 -1.46 -10.17
C LEU A 97 11.95 -2.11 -11.47
N PRO A 98 11.20 -2.98 -12.17
CA PRO A 98 11.58 -3.48 -13.50
C PRO A 98 11.84 -2.35 -14.50
N LEU A 99 10.97 -1.34 -14.52
CA LEU A 99 11.11 -0.21 -15.43
C LEU A 99 12.42 0.55 -15.21
N ILE A 100 12.72 0.94 -13.97
CA ILE A 100 13.92 1.73 -13.68
C ILE A 100 15.19 0.89 -13.89
N ARG A 101 15.12 -0.43 -13.64
CA ARG A 101 16.21 -1.35 -13.95
C ARG A 101 16.47 -1.44 -15.46
N ARG A 102 15.44 -1.57 -16.30
CA ARG A 102 15.60 -1.55 -17.77
C ARG A 102 16.22 -0.25 -18.27
N ARG A 103 16.01 0.86 -17.57
CA ARG A 103 16.65 2.15 -17.86
C ARG A 103 18.10 2.24 -17.39
N GLY A 104 18.68 1.17 -16.85
CA GLY A 104 20.07 1.11 -16.41
C GLY A 104 20.33 1.83 -15.09
N ALA A 105 19.31 1.97 -14.22
CA ALA A 105 19.49 2.59 -12.91
C ALA A 105 20.58 1.86 -12.10
N THR A 106 21.60 2.60 -11.67
CA THR A 106 22.67 2.10 -10.80
C THR A 106 22.39 2.41 -9.34
N ASP A 107 21.65 3.50 -9.11
CA ASP A 107 21.33 4.02 -7.79
C ASP A 107 19.87 4.48 -7.77
N VAL A 108 19.21 4.28 -6.64
CA VAL A 108 17.85 4.77 -6.38
C VAL A 108 17.86 5.62 -5.15
N ILE A 109 17.18 6.76 -5.20
CA ILE A 109 17.04 7.67 -4.07
C ILE A 109 15.58 7.79 -3.71
N THR A 110 15.28 7.63 -2.42
CA THR A 110 13.94 7.90 -1.90
C THR A 110 13.99 8.49 -0.51
N CYS A 111 12.82 8.86 0.03
CA CYS A 111 12.69 9.43 1.35
C CYS A 111 11.51 8.83 2.12
N GLY A 112 11.48 9.09 3.42
CA GLY A 112 10.40 8.68 4.30
C GLY A 112 10.62 9.13 5.74
N GLY A 113 9.65 8.86 6.61
CA GLY A 113 9.88 8.90 8.05
C GLY A 113 10.92 7.87 8.53
N CYS A 114 11.43 8.05 9.75
CA CYS A 114 12.41 7.13 10.38
C CYS A 114 11.99 5.64 10.34
N GLN A 115 10.69 5.34 10.48
CA GLN A 115 10.11 3.98 10.39
C GLN A 115 9.33 3.75 9.07
N SER A 116 9.78 4.35 7.96
CA SER A 116 9.09 4.27 6.67
C SER A 116 9.16 2.86 6.06
N ALA A 117 8.00 2.20 5.96
CA ALA A 117 7.86 0.94 5.22
C ALA A 117 8.23 1.11 3.73
N HIS A 118 7.97 2.29 3.15
CA HIS A 118 8.32 2.59 1.75
C HIS A 118 9.84 2.62 1.55
N ALA A 119 10.57 3.36 2.39
CA ALA A 119 12.02 3.46 2.28
C ALA A 119 12.70 2.10 2.46
N ALA A 120 12.24 1.31 3.45
CA ALA A 120 12.73 -0.04 3.67
C ALA A 120 12.45 -0.96 2.47
N ALA A 121 11.23 -0.91 1.89
CA ALA A 121 10.89 -1.73 0.74
C ALA A 121 11.72 -1.38 -0.51
N VAL A 122 11.95 -0.09 -0.77
CA VAL A 122 12.86 0.36 -1.83
C VAL A 122 14.27 -0.18 -1.59
N ALA A 123 14.80 -0.08 -0.37
CA ALA A 123 16.16 -0.55 -0.09
C ALA A 123 16.32 -2.05 -0.26
N VAL A 124 15.41 -2.84 0.30
CA VAL A 124 15.45 -4.31 0.19
C VAL A 124 15.42 -4.75 -1.27
N HIS A 125 14.42 -4.30 -2.05
CA HIS A 125 14.28 -4.77 -3.43
C HIS A 125 15.35 -4.20 -4.38
N CYS A 126 15.84 -2.97 -4.15
CA CYS A 126 16.98 -2.47 -4.91
C CYS A 126 18.23 -3.32 -4.66
N ALA A 127 18.53 -3.64 -3.39
CA ALA A 127 19.68 -4.46 -3.03
C ALA A 127 19.61 -5.87 -3.61
N GLU A 128 18.42 -6.50 -3.61
CA GLU A 128 18.18 -7.80 -4.25
C GLU A 128 18.52 -7.80 -5.75
N TRP A 129 18.45 -6.63 -6.39
CA TRP A 129 18.65 -6.45 -7.83
C TRP A 129 19.97 -5.74 -8.16
N GLY A 130 20.84 -5.54 -7.17
CA GLY A 130 22.16 -4.90 -7.36
C GLY A 130 22.10 -3.38 -7.60
N ILE A 131 20.95 -2.74 -7.35
CA ILE A 131 20.79 -1.28 -7.43
C ILE A 131 21.08 -0.70 -6.04
N ARG A 132 21.88 0.37 -5.96
CA ARG A 132 22.29 0.96 -4.67
C ARG A 132 21.21 1.91 -4.15
N PRO A 133 20.57 1.63 -3.00
CA PRO A 133 19.54 2.50 -2.49
C PRO A 133 20.13 3.54 -1.53
N HIS A 134 19.74 4.80 -1.70
CA HIS A 134 20.03 5.89 -0.77
C HIS A 134 18.72 6.40 -0.18
N LEU A 135 18.67 6.47 1.15
CA LEU A 135 17.44 6.74 1.89
C LEU A 135 17.59 8.01 2.71
N LEU A 136 16.80 9.03 2.39
CA LEU A 136 16.75 10.28 3.16
C LEU A 136 15.62 10.20 4.19
N LEU A 137 15.97 9.89 5.44
CA LEU A 137 15.01 9.62 6.50
C LEU A 137 14.78 10.85 7.40
N ARG A 138 13.52 11.21 7.61
CA ARG A 138 13.16 12.34 8.49
C ARG A 138 13.46 12.02 9.95
N GLY A 139 14.19 12.92 10.61
CA GLY A 139 14.49 12.87 12.04
C GLY A 139 15.99 12.73 12.29
N GLU A 140 16.32 12.01 13.35
CA GLU A 140 17.69 11.74 13.79
C GLU A 140 17.91 10.23 13.87
N GLN A 141 19.17 9.82 13.91
CA GLN A 141 19.53 8.43 14.11
C GLN A 141 19.08 7.96 15.50
N LEU A 142 18.49 6.77 15.57
CA LEU A 142 18.11 6.16 16.84
C LEU A 142 19.33 5.52 17.51
N ASP A 143 19.41 5.62 18.84
CA ASP A 143 20.44 4.95 19.63
C ASP A 143 20.44 3.43 19.40
N VAL A 144 19.22 2.85 19.33
CA VAL A 144 19.01 1.44 19.02
C VAL A 144 18.05 1.33 17.83
N PRO A 145 18.57 1.12 16.61
CA PRO A 145 17.74 0.90 15.44
C PRO A 145 16.85 -0.32 15.59
N THR A 146 15.60 -0.22 15.12
CA THR A 146 14.65 -1.34 15.13
C THR A 146 13.67 -1.25 13.97
N GLY A 147 12.91 -2.33 13.71
CA GLY A 147 11.86 -2.35 12.70
C GLY A 147 12.37 -1.91 11.33
N TYR A 148 11.59 -1.08 10.63
CA TYR A 148 11.95 -0.57 9.30
C TYR A 148 13.21 0.32 9.30
N ASN A 149 13.51 1.00 10.41
CA ASN A 149 14.73 1.79 10.52
C ASN A 149 15.98 0.90 10.45
N LEU A 150 15.99 -0.21 11.19
CA LEU A 150 17.07 -1.19 11.13
C LEU A 150 17.20 -1.79 9.73
N ILE A 151 16.10 -2.20 9.12
CA ILE A 151 16.12 -2.74 7.74
C ILE A 151 16.69 -1.71 6.75
N SER A 152 16.30 -0.44 6.88
CA SER A 152 16.82 0.65 6.05
C SER A 152 18.34 0.79 6.17
N LEU A 153 18.90 0.69 7.39
CA LEU A 153 20.34 0.76 7.63
C LEU A 153 21.10 -0.47 7.11
N MET A 154 20.48 -1.64 7.14
CA MET A 154 21.11 -2.89 6.68
C MET A 154 21.22 -2.97 5.15
N PHE A 155 20.23 -2.43 4.44
CA PHE A 155 20.14 -2.54 2.98
C PHE A 155 20.50 -1.26 2.22
N GLY A 156 20.50 -0.09 2.85
CA GLY A 156 20.65 1.18 2.16
C GLY A 156 21.61 2.19 2.81
N ASN A 157 22.02 3.16 1.99
CA ASN A 157 22.82 4.30 2.40
C ASN A 157 21.89 5.35 3.03
N VAL A 158 21.76 5.30 4.36
CA VAL A 158 20.84 6.18 5.10
C VAL A 158 21.47 7.53 5.41
N THR A 159 20.76 8.61 5.10
CA THR A 159 21.04 9.97 5.57
C THR A 159 19.85 10.49 6.35
N TYR A 160 20.07 11.00 7.56
CA TYR A 160 19.01 11.61 8.35
C TYR A 160 18.85 13.10 8.00
N ALA A 161 17.61 13.53 7.82
CA ALA A 161 17.24 14.90 7.47
C ALA A 161 16.37 15.53 8.55
N SER A 162 16.68 16.77 8.92
CA SER A 162 15.84 17.55 9.82
C SER A 162 14.45 17.80 9.21
N ARG A 163 13.48 18.15 10.06
CA ARG A 163 12.11 18.43 9.60
C ARG A 163 12.02 19.58 8.61
N SER A 164 12.87 20.61 8.74
CA SER A 164 12.87 21.77 7.84
C SER A 164 13.41 21.41 6.46
N VAL A 165 14.45 20.58 6.39
CA VAL A 165 14.98 20.07 5.12
C VAL A 165 13.97 19.12 4.48
N TYR A 166 13.39 18.20 5.26
CA TYR A 166 12.40 17.24 4.75
C TYR A 166 11.11 17.90 4.24
N ALA A 167 10.74 19.09 4.75
CA ALA A 167 9.59 19.84 4.24
C ALA A 167 9.77 20.21 2.75
N HIS A 168 11.02 20.33 2.28
CA HIS A 168 11.41 20.61 0.90
C HIS A 168 11.95 19.32 0.24
N ARG A 169 11.21 18.22 0.41
CA ARG A 169 11.64 16.86 0.02
C ARG A 169 12.12 16.74 -1.42
N ASP A 170 11.50 17.41 -2.38
CA ASP A 170 11.87 17.27 -3.80
C ASP A 170 13.24 17.89 -4.08
N GLU A 171 13.50 19.10 -3.54
CA GLU A 171 14.81 19.74 -3.58
C GLU A 171 15.86 18.90 -2.85
N MET A 172 15.53 18.41 -1.64
CA MET A 172 16.40 17.55 -0.84
C MET A 172 16.81 16.27 -1.61
N LEU A 173 15.85 15.60 -2.25
CA LEU A 173 16.09 14.40 -3.07
C LEU A 173 16.97 14.74 -4.27
N TYR A 174 16.66 15.82 -4.99
CA TYR A 174 17.38 16.21 -6.20
C TYR A 174 18.84 16.61 -5.92
N GLU A 175 19.07 17.39 -4.86
CA GLU A 175 20.43 17.79 -4.48
C GLU A 175 21.26 16.62 -3.96
N HIS A 176 20.64 15.62 -3.30
CA HIS A 176 21.33 14.37 -2.99
C HIS A 176 21.63 13.57 -4.27
N ALA A 177 20.68 13.51 -5.21
CA ALA A 177 20.85 12.82 -6.48
C ALA A 177 22.00 13.34 -7.31
N LYS A 178 22.13 14.67 -7.42
CA LYS A 178 23.27 15.29 -8.12
C LYS A 178 24.61 14.93 -7.48
N LYS A 179 24.68 14.86 -6.15
CA LYS A 179 25.89 14.46 -5.44
C LYS A 179 26.26 13.01 -5.71
N VAL A 180 25.27 12.11 -5.73
CA VAL A 180 25.48 10.69 -6.04
C VAL A 180 25.84 10.48 -7.51
N ALA A 181 25.21 11.22 -8.42
CA ALA A 181 25.46 11.15 -9.86
C ALA A 181 26.87 11.66 -10.23
N GLY A 182 27.38 12.66 -9.51
CA GLY A 182 28.65 13.30 -9.84
C GLY A 182 28.56 14.15 -11.12
N THR A 183 29.70 14.43 -11.75
CA THR A 183 29.78 15.34 -12.91
C THR A 183 29.35 14.71 -14.23
N SER A 184 29.45 13.39 -14.37
CA SER A 184 29.14 12.64 -15.59
C SER A 184 27.90 11.74 -15.47
N GLY A 185 27.27 11.70 -14.29
CA GLY A 185 26.08 10.89 -14.04
C GLY A 185 24.77 11.56 -14.45
N LEU A 186 23.74 10.75 -14.62
CA LEU A 186 22.39 11.15 -14.98
C LEU A 186 21.45 11.06 -13.79
N VAL A 187 20.59 12.06 -13.60
CA VAL A 187 19.51 12.06 -12.60
C VAL A 187 18.17 12.03 -13.32
N LEU A 188 17.30 11.09 -12.94
CA LEU A 188 15.95 10.95 -13.49
C LEU A 188 14.92 10.89 -12.35
N TRP A 189 13.74 11.43 -12.56
CA TRP A 189 12.60 11.15 -11.69
C TRP A 189 11.83 9.95 -12.24
N ALA A 190 11.41 9.05 -11.36
CA ALA A 190 10.57 7.91 -11.74
C ALA A 190 9.28 8.35 -12.45
N ASP A 191 8.70 9.48 -12.03
CA ASP A 191 7.48 10.06 -12.59
C ASP A 191 7.65 10.46 -14.06
N ASP A 192 8.85 10.87 -14.46
CA ASP A 192 9.16 11.32 -15.82
C ASP A 192 9.38 10.14 -16.79
N ILE A 193 9.49 8.91 -16.28
CA ILE A 193 9.70 7.71 -17.10
C ILE A 193 8.35 7.24 -17.66
N ILE A 194 7.74 8.05 -18.53
CA ILE A 194 6.52 7.70 -19.27
C ILE A 194 6.89 6.85 -20.50
N ARG A 195 5.92 6.08 -21.01
CA ARG A 195 6.06 5.02 -22.03
C ARG A 195 6.87 5.37 -23.30
N ASP A 196 7.04 6.64 -23.68
CA ASP A 196 7.57 7.01 -25.01
C ASP A 196 9.09 6.79 -25.20
N ASP A 197 9.86 6.56 -24.13
CA ASP A 197 11.26 6.16 -24.26
C ASP A 197 11.42 4.61 -24.13
N LEU A 198 10.55 3.83 -24.77
CA LEU A 198 10.77 2.37 -24.90
C LEU A 198 11.83 2.05 -25.96
N SER A 199 12.21 3.03 -26.80
CA SER A 199 13.54 3.05 -27.40
C SER A 199 14.52 3.53 -26.33
N VAL A 200 15.33 2.61 -25.82
CA VAL A 200 16.66 3.02 -25.35
C VAL A 200 17.28 3.69 -26.57
N ASP A 201 17.47 5.01 -26.55
CA ASP A 201 18.46 5.59 -27.45
C ASP A 201 19.76 4.87 -27.13
N GLU A 202 20.14 3.91 -27.98
CA GLU A 202 21.42 3.21 -27.95
C GLU A 202 22.61 4.20 -27.99
N GLU A 203 22.34 5.51 -28.17
CA GLU A 203 23.30 6.59 -28.30
C GLU A 203 23.70 7.31 -27.00
N THR A 204 23.03 7.11 -25.85
CA THR A 204 23.66 7.53 -24.57
C THR A 204 24.54 6.41 -24.04
N VAL A 205 25.64 6.16 -24.77
CA VAL A 205 26.80 5.43 -24.26
C VAL A 205 27.42 6.27 -23.15
N LEU A 206 26.82 6.20 -21.97
CA LEU A 206 27.49 6.60 -20.75
C LEU A 206 28.72 5.70 -20.60
N GLU A 207 29.85 6.27 -20.24
CA GLU A 207 31.03 5.49 -19.86
C GLU A 207 30.62 4.39 -18.87
N ASN A 208 31.24 3.21 -18.95
CA ASN A 208 30.87 2.00 -18.19
C ASN A 208 30.80 2.20 -16.65
N ASP A 209 31.22 3.35 -16.13
CA ASP A 209 31.27 3.70 -14.71
C ASP A 209 30.34 4.89 -14.31
N SER A 210 29.62 5.47 -15.28
CA SER A 210 28.76 6.63 -15.04
C SER A 210 27.46 6.26 -14.31
N ARG A 211 27.19 6.98 -13.23
CA ARG A 211 26.04 6.74 -12.35
C ARG A 211 24.73 7.16 -13.01
N ARG A 212 23.72 6.29 -12.95
CA ARG A 212 22.35 6.63 -13.35
C ARG A 212 21.45 6.53 -12.12
N VAL A 213 21.07 7.69 -11.62
CA VAL A 213 20.39 7.87 -10.34
C VAL A 213 18.92 8.13 -10.59
N VAL A 214 18.04 7.26 -10.08
CA VAL A 214 16.59 7.43 -10.21
C VAL A 214 15.97 7.84 -8.88
N ILE A 215 15.23 8.93 -8.87
CA ILE A 215 14.52 9.43 -7.71
C ILE A 215 13.11 8.84 -7.69
N ILE A 216 12.76 8.16 -6.60
CA ILE A 216 11.41 7.68 -6.29
C ILE A 216 10.86 8.53 -5.16
N LYS A 217 9.77 9.27 -5.40
CA LYS A 217 9.11 10.07 -4.36
C LYS A 217 8.54 9.19 -3.23
N GLU A 218 8.33 9.80 -2.06
CA GLU A 218 7.76 9.14 -0.89
C GLU A 218 6.47 8.39 -1.27
N GLY A 219 6.42 7.10 -0.95
CA GLY A 219 5.26 6.26 -1.19
C GLY A 219 5.04 5.85 -2.65
N ALA A 220 5.97 6.15 -3.57
CA ALA A 220 5.90 5.82 -4.99
C ALA A 220 4.57 6.28 -5.63
N GLY A 221 4.27 7.58 -5.55
CA GLY A 221 3.08 8.17 -6.15
C GLY A 221 3.19 8.34 -7.66
N THR A 222 3.46 7.26 -8.40
CA THR A 222 3.69 7.27 -9.85
C THR A 222 2.63 6.45 -10.59
N VAL A 223 2.47 6.68 -11.90
CA VAL A 223 1.52 5.90 -12.72
C VAL A 223 1.89 4.41 -12.78
N GLN A 224 3.17 4.07 -12.81
CA GLN A 224 3.66 2.69 -12.82
C GLN A 224 3.32 1.97 -11.52
N ALA A 225 3.38 2.68 -10.40
CA ALA A 225 2.96 2.13 -9.12
C ALA A 225 1.48 1.75 -9.09
N LEU A 226 0.63 2.43 -9.88
CA LEU A 226 -0.78 2.05 -10.05
C LEU A 226 -0.90 0.67 -10.71
N LEU A 227 -0.09 0.39 -11.75
CA LEU A 227 -0.18 -0.86 -12.51
C LEU A 227 0.02 -2.10 -11.63
N GLY A 228 0.98 -2.07 -10.70
CA GLY A 228 1.17 -3.19 -9.76
C GLY A 228 0.02 -3.37 -8.77
N VAL A 229 -0.70 -2.30 -8.43
CA VAL A 229 -1.94 -2.39 -7.64
C VAL A 229 -3.10 -2.88 -8.51
N MET A 230 -3.20 -2.45 -9.77
CA MET A 230 -4.23 -2.91 -10.72
C MET A 230 -4.07 -4.40 -11.05
N ARG A 231 -2.83 -4.89 -11.11
CA ARG A 231 -2.51 -6.33 -11.23
C ARG A 231 -3.10 -7.14 -10.06
N LEU A 232 -3.14 -6.57 -8.85
CA LEU A 232 -3.83 -7.20 -7.71
C LEU A 232 -5.34 -7.23 -7.93
N VAL A 233 -5.95 -6.14 -8.44
CA VAL A 233 -7.39 -6.10 -8.74
C VAL A 233 -7.78 -7.17 -9.76
N GLU A 234 -7.02 -7.27 -10.86
CA GLU A 234 -7.21 -8.32 -11.88
C GLU A 234 -7.08 -9.73 -11.29
N HIS A 235 -6.09 -9.95 -10.43
CA HIS A 235 -5.94 -11.23 -9.75
C HIS A 235 -7.14 -11.53 -8.85
N LEU A 236 -7.54 -10.57 -8.00
CA LEU A 236 -8.64 -10.77 -7.07
C LEU A 236 -9.97 -11.01 -7.80
N SER A 237 -10.28 -10.30 -8.89
CA SER A 237 -11.50 -10.53 -9.68
C SER A 237 -11.53 -11.89 -10.38
N SER A 238 -10.38 -12.55 -10.55
CA SER A 238 -10.31 -13.92 -11.06
C SER A 238 -10.58 -14.99 -10.00
N LEU A 239 -10.57 -14.64 -8.71
CA LEU A 239 -10.81 -15.60 -7.63
C LEU A 239 -12.30 -15.94 -7.54
N SER A 240 -12.61 -17.21 -7.30
CA SER A 240 -14.00 -17.67 -7.14
C SER A 240 -14.73 -17.00 -5.98
N SER A 241 -14.01 -16.40 -5.03
CA SER A 241 -14.59 -15.63 -3.93
C SER A 241 -15.01 -14.22 -4.35
N PHE A 242 -14.58 -13.68 -5.48
CA PHE A 242 -14.94 -12.34 -5.95
C PHE A 242 -15.64 -12.45 -7.30
N HIS A 243 -16.97 -12.62 -7.30
CA HIS A 243 -17.73 -12.71 -8.55
C HIS A 243 -17.84 -11.35 -9.25
N ASN A 244 -17.76 -11.34 -10.58
CA ASN A 244 -17.78 -10.09 -11.37
C ASN A 244 -19.02 -9.21 -11.16
N ASP A 245 -20.17 -9.81 -10.85
CA ASP A 245 -21.44 -9.09 -10.66
C ASP A 245 -21.70 -8.72 -9.18
N GLU A 246 -20.85 -9.13 -8.25
CA GLU A 246 -20.99 -8.84 -6.82
C GLU A 246 -20.55 -7.41 -6.50
N GLU A 247 -21.32 -6.71 -5.66
CA GLU A 247 -20.90 -5.43 -5.11
C GLU A 247 -19.80 -5.67 -4.07
N VAL A 248 -18.58 -5.16 -4.32
CA VAL A 248 -17.44 -5.31 -3.40
C VAL A 248 -17.02 -3.94 -2.86
N HIS A 249 -16.96 -3.81 -1.55
CA HIS A 249 -16.42 -2.65 -0.85
C HIS A 249 -15.01 -2.95 -0.39
N VAL A 250 -14.04 -2.40 -1.11
CA VAL A 250 -12.63 -2.51 -0.77
C VAL A 250 -12.27 -1.42 0.24
N VAL A 251 -11.65 -1.81 1.35
CA VAL A 251 -11.22 -0.92 2.42
C VAL A 251 -9.71 -0.91 2.50
N VAL A 252 -9.11 0.28 2.53
CA VAL A 252 -7.65 0.43 2.59
C VAL A 252 -7.26 1.66 3.40
N ASP A 253 -6.12 1.61 4.08
CA ASP A 253 -5.54 2.79 4.72
C ASP A 253 -4.73 3.62 3.71
N ALA A 254 -4.69 4.94 3.93
CA ALA A 254 -4.01 5.86 3.04
C ALA A 254 -3.02 6.77 3.77
N GLY A 255 -1.73 6.57 3.47
CA GLY A 255 -0.67 7.54 3.77
C GLY A 255 -0.44 8.53 2.62
N THR A 256 -0.29 8.01 1.38
CA THR A 256 -0.06 8.82 0.17
C THR A 256 -1.16 8.67 -0.89
N GLY A 257 -2.18 7.84 -0.64
CA GLY A 257 -3.31 7.64 -1.53
C GLY A 257 -3.10 6.73 -2.74
N THR A 258 -1.86 6.51 -3.23
CA THR A 258 -1.59 5.75 -4.47
C THR A 258 -2.25 4.37 -4.52
N THR A 259 -2.26 3.63 -3.40
CA THR A 259 -2.87 2.29 -3.34
C THR A 259 -4.39 2.38 -3.53
N ALA A 260 -5.06 3.33 -2.89
CA ALA A 260 -6.50 3.52 -3.04
C ALA A 260 -6.87 3.88 -4.49
N VAL A 261 -6.11 4.79 -5.10
CA VAL A 261 -6.31 5.21 -6.49
C VAL A 261 -6.09 4.05 -7.46
N GLY A 262 -5.03 3.26 -7.27
CA GLY A 262 -4.76 2.08 -8.10
C GLY A 262 -5.83 1.00 -8.00
N LEU A 263 -6.38 0.77 -6.79
CA LEU A 263 -7.51 -0.15 -6.59
C LEU A 263 -8.76 0.34 -7.33
N ALA A 264 -9.07 1.63 -7.22
CA ALA A 264 -10.26 2.21 -7.83
C ALA A 264 -10.16 2.26 -9.36
N LEU A 265 -9.01 2.65 -9.90
CA LEU A 265 -8.74 2.62 -11.34
C LEU A 265 -8.79 1.19 -11.89
N GLY A 266 -8.19 0.22 -11.19
CA GLY A 266 -8.25 -1.18 -11.57
C GLY A 266 -9.68 -1.67 -11.69
N ALA A 267 -10.52 -1.36 -10.70
CA ALA A 267 -11.93 -1.71 -10.71
C ALA A 267 -12.69 -1.10 -11.90
N VAL A 268 -12.52 0.20 -12.13
CA VAL A 268 -13.18 0.92 -13.25
C VAL A 268 -12.75 0.37 -14.60
N CYS A 269 -11.45 0.19 -14.81
CA CYS A 269 -10.92 -0.32 -16.08
C CYS A 269 -11.35 -1.76 -16.37
N LEU A 270 -11.54 -2.59 -15.34
CA LEU A 270 -12.04 -3.97 -15.47
C LEU A 270 -13.57 -4.05 -15.49
N GLY A 271 -14.28 -2.92 -15.32
CA GLY A 271 -15.74 -2.89 -15.28
C GLY A 271 -16.36 -3.58 -14.06
N LEU A 272 -15.62 -3.63 -12.94
CA LEU A 272 -16.06 -4.29 -11.71
C LEU A 272 -16.98 -3.38 -10.89
N ASN A 273 -17.99 -3.95 -10.24
CA ASN A 273 -18.86 -3.22 -9.30
C ASN A 273 -18.18 -3.04 -7.92
N TRP A 274 -16.95 -2.52 -7.92
CA TRP A 274 -16.18 -2.33 -6.70
C TRP A 274 -16.15 -0.85 -6.31
N ARG A 275 -16.30 -0.59 -5.02
CA ARG A 275 -16.13 0.72 -4.41
C ARG A 275 -14.91 0.69 -3.49
N VAL A 276 -14.08 1.72 -3.55
CA VAL A 276 -12.89 1.83 -2.69
C VAL A 276 -13.13 2.90 -1.62
N THR A 277 -13.12 2.49 -0.36
CA THR A 277 -13.10 3.39 0.80
C THR A 277 -11.68 3.47 1.36
N ALA A 278 -11.12 4.67 1.41
CA ALA A 278 -9.75 4.91 1.87
C ALA A 278 -9.73 5.75 3.15
N VAL A 279 -9.17 5.20 4.23
CA VAL A 279 -9.07 5.90 5.51
C VAL A 279 -7.83 6.80 5.51
N MET A 280 -8.05 8.11 5.57
CA MET A 280 -7.00 9.14 5.52
C MET A 280 -6.19 9.17 6.82
N LEU A 281 -4.85 9.16 6.70
CA LEU A 281 -3.97 9.10 7.89
C LEU A 281 -3.01 10.27 8.04
N ALA A 282 -2.41 10.74 6.94
CA ALA A 282 -1.23 11.59 7.00
C ALA A 282 -1.48 13.06 6.63
N ASP A 283 -2.39 13.31 5.72
CA ASP A 283 -2.58 14.63 5.09
C ASP A 283 -4.05 15.05 5.03
N THR A 284 -4.35 16.22 4.46
CA THR A 284 -5.71 16.74 4.34
C THR A 284 -6.48 16.11 3.18
N PHE A 285 -7.81 16.15 3.26
CA PHE A 285 -8.70 15.67 2.20
C PHE A 285 -8.37 16.29 0.83
N GLU A 286 -8.12 17.60 0.80
CA GLU A 286 -7.78 18.33 -0.43
C GLU A 286 -6.52 17.76 -1.09
N ARG A 287 -5.49 17.43 -0.31
CA ARG A 287 -4.25 16.87 -0.86
C ARG A 287 -4.41 15.45 -1.37
N TYR A 288 -5.28 14.63 -0.75
CA TYR A 288 -5.63 13.33 -1.32
C TYR A 288 -6.39 13.48 -2.64
N LYS A 289 -7.30 14.44 -2.74
CA LYS A 289 -8.04 14.74 -3.98
C LYS A 289 -7.12 15.26 -5.09
N GLU A 290 -6.16 16.12 -4.75
CA GLU A 290 -5.13 16.58 -5.69
C GLU A 290 -4.26 15.42 -6.19
N GLN A 291 -3.80 14.55 -5.28
CA GLN A 291 -3.03 13.37 -5.64
C GLN A 291 -3.84 12.38 -6.49
N GLU A 292 -5.11 12.18 -6.17
CA GLU A 292 -6.04 11.36 -6.97
C GLU A 292 -6.15 11.91 -8.39
N LYS A 293 -6.42 13.21 -8.55
CA LYS A 293 -6.48 13.88 -9.86
C LYS A 293 -5.20 13.75 -10.66
N SER A 294 -4.04 13.97 -10.01
CA SER A 294 -2.73 13.84 -10.65
C SER A 294 -2.52 12.42 -11.18
N LEU A 295 -2.72 11.41 -10.34
CA LEU A 295 -2.53 10.00 -10.73
C LEU A 295 -3.51 9.55 -11.82
N ILE A 296 -4.76 10.02 -11.79
CA ILE A 296 -5.73 9.78 -12.86
C ILE A 296 -5.26 10.43 -14.16
N SER A 297 -4.76 11.67 -14.11
CA SER A 297 -4.24 12.37 -15.28
C SER A 297 -3.04 11.63 -15.89
N ASP A 298 -2.08 11.22 -15.06
CA ASP A 298 -0.89 10.48 -15.51
C ASP A 298 -1.29 9.11 -16.09
N PHE A 299 -2.26 8.44 -15.47
CA PHE A 299 -2.81 7.18 -15.98
C PHE A 299 -3.52 7.34 -17.32
N LYS A 300 -4.29 8.42 -17.50
CA LYS A 300 -4.91 8.75 -18.79
C LYS A 300 -3.86 8.97 -19.87
N GLY A 301 -2.76 9.66 -19.56
CA GLY A 301 -1.62 9.80 -20.48
C GLY A 301 -0.96 8.46 -20.88
N LEU A 302 -1.07 7.43 -20.05
CA LEU A 302 -0.55 6.09 -20.33
C LEU A 302 -1.48 5.24 -21.22
N CYS A 303 -2.79 5.48 -21.14
CA CYS A 303 -3.80 4.73 -21.89
C CYS A 303 -4.18 5.42 -23.19
N HIS A 304 -4.39 4.66 -24.27
CA HIS A 304 -4.99 5.19 -25.50
C HIS A 304 -6.46 5.62 -25.28
N GLU A 305 -7.04 6.34 -26.26
CA GLU A 305 -8.35 7.04 -26.18
C GLU A 305 -9.48 6.24 -25.50
N ASP A 306 -9.52 4.91 -25.63
CA ASP A 306 -10.57 4.05 -25.07
C ASP A 306 -10.72 4.10 -23.53
N CYS A 307 -9.66 4.41 -22.78
CA CYS A 307 -9.75 4.54 -21.31
C CYS A 307 -10.19 5.94 -20.85
N HIS A 308 -10.10 6.95 -21.72
CA HIS A 308 -10.41 8.34 -21.36
C HIS A 308 -11.90 8.52 -21.02
N GLU A 309 -12.78 7.79 -21.69
CA GLU A 309 -14.24 7.89 -21.48
C GLU A 309 -14.71 7.14 -20.22
N LEU A 310 -13.99 6.10 -19.78
CA LEU A 310 -14.39 5.24 -18.66
C LEU A 310 -13.99 5.82 -17.30
N VAL A 311 -12.91 6.60 -17.27
CA VAL A 311 -12.34 7.12 -16.02
C VAL A 311 -12.75 8.57 -15.83
N GLY A 312 -13.55 8.85 -14.80
CA GLY A 312 -13.86 10.22 -14.38
C GLY A 312 -12.60 11.03 -14.04
N THR A 313 -12.73 12.34 -13.86
CA THR A 313 -11.58 13.19 -13.45
C THR A 313 -11.39 13.26 -11.95
N ASP A 314 -12.36 12.82 -11.15
CA ASP A 314 -12.32 12.91 -9.69
C ASP A 314 -13.36 11.99 -9.03
N GLY A 315 -13.15 11.64 -7.76
CA GLY A 315 -14.13 10.95 -6.93
C GLY A 315 -14.23 9.45 -7.16
N LEU A 316 -13.15 8.83 -7.65
CA LEU A 316 -13.02 7.38 -7.75
C LEU A 316 -12.88 6.73 -6.36
N VAL A 317 -12.24 7.43 -5.43
CA VAL A 317 -12.01 6.97 -4.06
C VAL A 317 -12.95 7.67 -3.10
N HIS A 318 -13.62 6.90 -2.24
CA HIS A 318 -14.37 7.41 -1.11
C HIS A 318 -13.42 7.63 0.07
N TRP A 319 -12.90 8.85 0.19
CA TRP A 319 -12.00 9.24 1.28
C TRP A 319 -12.77 9.49 2.56
N VAL A 320 -12.35 8.85 3.65
CA VAL A 320 -12.97 8.99 4.97
C VAL A 320 -11.95 9.32 6.03
N ASP A 321 -12.38 10.04 7.05
CA ASP A 321 -11.55 10.27 8.24
C ASP A 321 -11.42 9.00 9.07
N ARG A 322 -10.32 8.90 9.79
CA ARG A 322 -10.17 7.91 10.85
C ARG A 322 -11.21 8.16 11.95
N PHE A 323 -11.86 7.10 12.45
CA PHE A 323 -12.82 7.18 13.56
C PHE A 323 -12.32 7.94 14.79
N SER A 324 -11.02 7.82 15.10
CA SER A 324 -10.34 8.58 16.15
C SER A 324 -9.31 9.54 15.55
N PRO A 325 -9.71 10.78 15.20
CA PRO A 325 -8.82 11.77 14.59
C PRO A 325 -7.60 12.09 15.44
N ARG A 326 -6.43 12.21 14.81
CA ARG A 326 -5.17 12.57 15.48
C ARG A 326 -4.09 12.97 14.48
N ARG A 327 -2.99 13.50 15.01
CA ARG A 327 -1.76 13.71 14.22
C ARG A 327 -1.15 12.37 13.80
N PHE A 328 -0.69 12.32 12.56
CA PHE A 328 -0.03 11.16 11.98
C PHE A 328 1.13 10.63 12.85
N GLY A 329 1.19 9.30 13.03
CA GLY A 329 2.20 8.61 13.83
C GLY A 329 2.05 8.76 15.35
N LYS A 330 0.98 9.39 15.85
CA LYS A 330 0.59 9.32 17.27
C LYS A 330 -0.22 8.03 17.50
N VAL A 331 -0.04 7.42 18.68
CA VAL A 331 -0.85 6.29 19.15
C VAL A 331 -1.72 6.76 20.32
N LEU A 332 -3.00 6.39 20.33
CA LEU A 332 -3.96 6.69 21.38
C LEU A 332 -4.09 5.51 22.36
N GLY A 333 -4.67 5.78 23.53
CA GLY A 333 -4.98 4.74 24.51
C GLY A 333 -5.93 3.68 23.91
N GLY A 334 -5.69 2.42 24.22
CA GLY A 334 -6.50 1.29 23.74
C GLY A 334 -6.09 0.71 22.40
N GLU A 335 -5.48 1.47 21.48
CA GLU A 335 -5.20 0.98 20.12
C GLU A 335 -4.24 -0.22 20.07
N ILE A 336 -3.19 -0.20 20.91
CA ILE A 336 -2.30 -1.37 21.03
C ILE A 336 -3.03 -2.57 21.60
N ALA A 337 -3.99 -2.36 22.51
CA ALA A 337 -4.82 -3.43 23.04
C ALA A 337 -5.76 -4.00 21.96
N SER A 338 -6.34 -3.15 21.10
CA SER A 338 -7.13 -3.56 19.94
C SER A 338 -6.29 -4.38 18.95
N CYS A 339 -5.10 -3.91 18.58
CA CYS A 339 -4.16 -4.66 17.74
C CYS A 339 -3.83 -6.03 18.36
N ARG A 340 -3.54 -6.06 19.67
CA ARG A 340 -3.26 -7.30 20.42
C ARG A 340 -4.45 -8.27 20.40
N GLN A 341 -5.65 -7.75 20.62
CA GLN A 341 -6.89 -8.54 20.58
C GLN A 341 -7.06 -9.19 19.20
N VAL A 342 -6.97 -8.41 18.11
CA VAL A 342 -7.09 -8.94 16.74
C VAL A 342 -6.03 -10.01 16.49
N ALA A 343 -4.78 -9.77 16.87
CA ALA A 343 -3.70 -10.74 16.71
C ALA A 343 -3.95 -12.05 17.46
N GLN A 344 -4.40 -11.98 18.72
CA GLN A 344 -4.71 -13.16 19.54
C GLN A 344 -5.91 -13.95 19.02
N GLN A 345 -6.91 -13.27 18.45
CA GLN A 345 -8.15 -13.90 18.01
C GLN A 345 -8.09 -14.44 16.57
N THR A 346 -7.29 -13.81 15.71
CA THR A 346 -7.31 -14.10 14.26
C THR A 346 -5.96 -14.60 13.71
N GLY A 347 -4.88 -14.42 14.47
CA GLY A 347 -3.51 -14.62 13.98
C GLY A 347 -3.04 -13.53 13.00
N ILE A 348 -3.79 -12.44 12.81
CA ILE A 348 -3.43 -11.32 11.95
C ILE A 348 -2.91 -10.17 12.81
N LEU A 349 -1.67 -9.76 12.58
CA LEU A 349 -1.04 -8.66 13.32
C LEU A 349 -1.28 -7.33 12.61
N LEU A 350 -1.99 -6.43 13.26
CA LEU A 350 -2.19 -5.05 12.81
C LEU A 350 -1.22 -4.09 13.50
N ASP A 351 -0.95 -2.97 12.85
CA ASP A 351 -0.30 -1.80 13.43
C ASP A 351 -1.33 -0.69 13.71
N PRO A 352 -1.16 0.12 14.77
CA PRO A 352 -2.13 1.14 15.14
C PRO A 352 -2.07 2.37 14.23
N VAL A 353 -1.04 2.57 13.41
CA VAL A 353 -0.87 3.77 12.58
C VAL A 353 -1.63 3.62 11.27
N TYR A 354 -1.56 2.45 10.64
CA TYR A 354 -2.12 2.19 9.32
C TYR A 354 -3.27 1.17 9.38
N THR A 355 -2.93 -0.10 9.57
CA THR A 355 -3.84 -1.22 9.29
C THR A 355 -5.00 -1.33 10.27
N LEU A 356 -4.86 -0.85 11.51
CA LEU A 356 -5.99 -0.76 12.45
C LEU A 356 -7.11 0.15 11.93
N ALA A 357 -6.78 1.26 11.25
CA ALA A 357 -7.79 2.18 10.75
C ALA A 357 -8.67 1.54 9.66
N ALA A 358 -8.04 0.80 8.74
CA ALA A 358 -8.74 0.05 7.72
C ALA A 358 -9.54 -1.13 8.31
N TRP A 359 -9.03 -1.77 9.36
CA TRP A 359 -9.76 -2.82 10.08
C TRP A 359 -11.05 -2.29 10.72
N GLU A 360 -10.97 -1.17 11.44
CA GLU A 360 -12.15 -0.53 12.05
C GLU A 360 -13.19 -0.17 10.99
N GLN A 361 -12.75 0.36 9.84
CA GLN A 361 -13.65 0.70 8.73
C GLN A 361 -14.28 -0.53 8.07
N ALA A 362 -13.54 -1.65 7.95
CA ALA A 362 -14.08 -2.90 7.45
C ALA A 362 -15.12 -3.51 8.39
N VAL A 363 -14.88 -3.43 9.70
CA VAL A 363 -15.84 -3.84 10.75
C VAL A 363 -17.12 -3.02 10.71
N ASP A 364 -17.00 -1.70 10.50
CA ASP A 364 -18.16 -0.81 10.38
C ASP A 364 -18.99 -1.15 9.13
N LEU A 365 -18.34 -1.25 7.96
CA LEU A 365 -19.02 -1.53 6.69
C LEU A 365 -19.67 -2.91 6.66
N CYS A 366 -19.02 -3.96 7.18
CA CYS A 366 -19.60 -5.31 7.15
C CYS A 366 -20.79 -5.46 8.10
N ARG A 367 -20.94 -4.55 9.06
CA ARG A 367 -22.07 -4.49 10.01
C ARG A 367 -23.18 -3.53 9.59
N GLY A 368 -23.01 -2.81 8.49
CA GLY A 368 -24.01 -1.90 7.92
C GLY A 368 -25.32 -2.59 7.56
N ASP A 369 -26.20 -1.87 6.86
CA ASP A 369 -27.63 -2.12 6.64
C ASP A 369 -28.01 -3.41 5.85
N GLY A 370 -27.13 -4.41 5.78
CA GLY A 370 -27.46 -5.75 5.29
C GLY A 370 -27.66 -5.83 3.78
N ARG A 371 -27.11 -4.87 3.01
CA ARG A 371 -27.21 -4.82 1.54
C ARG A 371 -26.49 -5.96 0.82
N GLY A 372 -25.84 -6.87 1.55
CA GLY A 372 -25.15 -8.03 0.98
C GLY A 372 -23.86 -7.69 0.23
N ALA A 373 -23.40 -6.43 0.26
CA ALA A 373 -22.14 -6.05 -0.35
C ALA A 373 -20.98 -6.72 0.39
N LYS A 374 -20.09 -7.33 -0.38
CA LYS A 374 -18.92 -8.01 0.13
C LYS A 374 -17.87 -7.00 0.57
N VAL A 375 -17.33 -7.12 1.77
CA VAL A 375 -16.28 -6.22 2.26
C VAL A 375 -14.93 -6.92 2.17
N ALA A 376 -13.92 -6.24 1.61
CA ALA A 376 -12.56 -6.72 1.51
C ALA A 376 -11.56 -5.66 1.98
N MET A 377 -10.88 -5.91 3.09
CA MET A 377 -9.79 -5.07 3.59
C MET A 377 -8.47 -5.47 2.93
N ILE A 378 -7.70 -4.48 2.45
CA ILE A 378 -6.31 -4.71 2.02
C ILE A 378 -5.40 -4.56 3.23
N HIS A 379 -4.72 -5.63 3.63
CA HIS A 379 -3.70 -5.56 4.66
C HIS A 379 -2.40 -5.00 4.09
N THR A 380 -2.21 -3.69 4.23
CA THR A 380 -1.13 -2.94 3.57
C THR A 380 0.28 -3.19 4.12
N GLY A 381 0.41 -4.00 5.18
CA GLY A 381 1.69 -4.34 5.81
C GLY A 381 1.95 -3.45 7.03
N GLY A 382 3.16 -2.92 7.16
CA GLY A 382 3.49 -1.93 8.20
C GLY A 382 3.86 -2.52 9.57
N THR A 383 3.81 -3.84 9.73
CA THR A 383 3.95 -4.51 11.04
C THR A 383 5.35 -4.35 11.66
N LEU A 384 6.41 -4.19 10.86
CA LEU A 384 7.75 -3.88 11.41
C LEU A 384 7.80 -2.49 12.07
N GLY A 385 6.84 -1.60 11.78
CA GLY A 385 6.71 -0.33 12.46
C GLY A 385 6.36 -0.47 13.95
N LEU A 386 5.76 -1.59 14.36
CA LEU A 386 5.41 -1.86 15.77
C LEU A 386 6.64 -1.86 16.68
N PHE A 387 7.80 -2.29 16.18
CA PHE A 387 9.02 -2.30 16.98
C PHE A 387 9.47 -0.88 17.35
N GLY A 388 9.39 0.05 16.40
CA GLY A 388 9.66 1.47 16.67
C GLY A 388 8.62 2.10 17.59
N LEU A 389 7.36 1.67 17.48
CA LEU A 389 6.31 2.10 18.40
C LEU A 389 6.53 1.55 19.82
N ALA A 390 7.01 0.31 19.97
CA ALA A 390 7.33 -0.28 21.27
C ALA A 390 8.46 0.48 21.98
N GLN A 391 9.46 0.95 21.25
CA GLN A 391 10.50 1.83 21.80
C GLN A 391 9.94 3.20 22.22
N ARG A 392 9.04 3.79 21.42
CA ARG A 392 8.48 5.12 21.67
C ARG A 392 7.42 5.13 22.77
N TYR A 393 6.69 4.02 22.93
CA TYR A 393 5.50 3.89 23.78
C TYR A 393 5.58 2.63 24.66
N PRO A 394 6.66 2.41 25.43
CA PRO A 394 6.91 1.14 26.12
C PRO A 394 5.77 0.73 27.06
N GLN A 395 5.13 1.70 27.72
CA GLN A 395 3.99 1.47 28.62
C GLN A 395 2.77 0.84 27.94
N HIS A 396 2.59 1.03 26.63
CA HIS A 396 1.47 0.42 25.89
C HIS A 396 1.75 -1.03 25.48
N PHE A 397 3.03 -1.41 25.41
CA PHE A 397 3.49 -2.74 25.00
C PHE A 397 3.84 -3.65 26.19
N ALA A 398 4.03 -3.10 27.38
CA ALA A 398 4.25 -3.86 28.60
C ALA A 398 3.09 -4.86 28.83
N ALA A 399 3.43 -6.10 29.20
CA ALA A 399 2.44 -6.99 29.79
C ALA A 399 1.92 -6.30 31.06
N THR A 400 0.61 -6.10 31.17
CA THR A 400 0.02 -5.68 32.44
C THR A 400 0.48 -6.70 33.47
N ALA A 401 1.32 -6.28 34.42
CA ALA A 401 1.56 -7.07 35.61
C ALA A 401 0.17 -7.32 36.19
N ASN A 402 -0.24 -8.58 36.23
CA ASN A 402 -1.48 -8.97 36.88
C ASN A 402 -1.39 -8.48 38.33
N GLY A 403 -2.01 -7.33 38.61
CA GLY A 403 -2.37 -6.91 39.95
C GLY A 403 -3.55 -7.77 40.41
N GLN A 404 -3.27 -9.05 40.66
CA GLN A 404 -4.03 -9.82 41.64
C GLN A 404 -3.32 -9.58 42.98
N ALA A 405 -3.97 -8.79 43.83
CA ALA A 405 -4.00 -9.02 45.27
C ALA A 405 -5.49 -9.16 45.64
#